data_AF-A0A134BBB9-F1
#
_entry.id   AF-A0A134BBB9-F1
#
_cell.length_a   1.000
_cell.length_b   1.000
_cell.length_c   1.000
_cell.angle_alpha   90.00
_cell.angle_beta   90.00
_cell.angle_gamma   90.00
#
_symmetry.space_group_name_H-M   'P 1'
#
loop_
_entity.id
_entity.type
_entity.pdbx_description
1 polymer ?
#
loop_
_entity_poly.entity_id
_entity_poly.type
_entity_poly.pdbx_seq_one_letter_code
_entity_poly.pdbx_strand_id
1 'polypeptide(L)' 'EAKAYQPIPIIAEFLNEDGSDSLSETIEANYKRVKQEILSLVESEIERIKNDAKLKHLIKE' A
#
# COMPACT_ATOMS: atom_id res chain seq x y z
N GLU A 1 33.81 -20.59 -27.56
CA GLU A 1 32.57 -20.67 -28.37
C GLU A 1 31.40 -20.86 -27.41
N ALA A 2 30.66 -19.79 -27.08
CA ALA A 2 29.54 -19.84 -26.13
C ALA A 2 28.27 -20.40 -26.80
N LYS A 3 28.37 -21.60 -27.38
CA LYS A 3 27.39 -22.12 -28.36
C LYS A 3 26.14 -22.78 -27.77
N ALA A 4 25.90 -22.72 -26.47
CA ALA A 4 24.73 -23.36 -25.86
C ALA A 4 24.17 -22.62 -24.63
N TYR A 5 24.24 -21.29 -24.60
CA TYR A 5 23.49 -20.56 -23.57
C TYR A 5 21.99 -20.63 -23.90
N GLN A 6 21.25 -21.37 -23.08
CA GLN A 6 19.79 -21.36 -23.06
C GLN A 6 19.36 -20.26 -22.06
N PRO A 7 18.50 -19.31 -22.45
CA PRO A 7 17.95 -18.33 -21.53
C PRO A 7 17.25 -19.04 -20.36
N ILE A 8 17.47 -18.53 -19.14
CA ILE A 8 16.73 -19.00 -17.96
C ILE A 8 15.24 -18.69 -18.20
N PRO A 9 14.33 -19.66 -18.07
CA PRO A 9 12.90 -19.43 -18.28
C PRO A 9 12.35 -18.50 -17.21
N ILE A 10 11.45 -17.59 -17.60
CA ILE A 10 10.73 -16.73 -16.66
C ILE A 10 9.72 -17.59 -15.91
N ILE A 11 9.83 -17.65 -14.59
CA ILE A 11 9.01 -18.52 -13.71
C ILE A 11 7.62 -17.92 -13.48
N ALA A 12 7.52 -16.58 -13.43
CA ALA A 12 6.28 -15.84 -13.37
C ALA A 12 6.47 -14.47 -14.04
N GLU A 13 5.69 -14.20 -15.07
CA GLU A 13 5.60 -12.86 -15.67
C GLU A 13 4.62 -12.05 -14.84
N PHE A 14 5.08 -10.94 -14.25
CA PHE A 14 4.22 -9.98 -13.56
C PHE A 14 3.60 -9.00 -14.57
N LEU A 15 3.00 -9.55 -15.62
CA LEU A 15 2.34 -8.78 -16.66
C LEU A 15 0.83 -8.92 -16.46
N ASN A 16 0.10 -7.83 -16.69
CA ASN A 16 -1.35 -7.88 -16.77
C ASN A 16 -1.79 -8.73 -17.98
N GLU A 17 -3.09 -9.00 -18.10
CA GLU A 17 -3.66 -9.77 -19.22
C GLU A 17 -3.33 -9.19 -20.61
N ASP A 18 -3.00 -7.90 -20.69
CA ASP A 18 -2.59 -7.20 -21.93
C ASP A 18 -1.08 -7.18 -22.19
N GLY A 19 -0.27 -7.79 -21.31
CA GLY A 19 1.20 -7.82 -21.41
C GLY A 19 1.91 -6.58 -20.86
N SER A 20 1.21 -5.65 -20.20
CA SER A 20 1.81 -4.49 -19.53
C SER A 20 2.30 -4.81 -18.12
N ASP A 21 3.42 -4.20 -17.69
CA ASP A 21 3.88 -4.25 -16.30
C ASP A 21 3.27 -3.09 -15.51
N SER A 22 2.21 -3.36 -14.75
CA SER A 22 1.59 -2.39 -13.81
C SER A 22 2.02 -2.60 -12.37
N LEU A 23 3.07 -3.41 -12.11
CA LEU A 23 3.48 -3.74 -10.75
C LEU A 23 3.81 -2.48 -9.95
N SER A 24 4.54 -1.56 -10.57
CA SER A 24 4.89 -0.27 -9.97
C SER A 24 3.64 0.58 -9.66
N GLU A 25 2.68 0.65 -10.59
CA GLU A 25 1.43 1.39 -10.39
C GLU A 25 0.57 0.76 -9.29
N THR A 26 0.51 -0.57 -9.23
CA THR A 26 -0.25 -1.32 -8.22
C THR A 26 0.35 -1.11 -6.82
N ILE A 27 1.68 -1.15 -6.71
CA ILE A 27 2.39 -0.86 -5.46
C ILE A 27 2.11 0.59 -5.02
N GLU A 28 2.19 1.54 -5.95
CA GLU A 28 1.94 2.94 -5.65
C GLU A 28 0.48 3.19 -5.23
N ALA A 29 -0.48 2.57 -5.90
CA ALA A 29 -1.90 2.65 -5.56
C ALA A 29 -2.16 2.07 -4.16
N ASN A 30 -1.55 0.91 -3.83
CA ASN A 30 -1.65 0.31 -2.50
C ASN A 30 -1.07 1.24 -1.43
N TYR A 31 0.12 1.79 -1.65
CA TYR A 31 0.76 2.70 -0.72
C TYR A 31 -0.09 3.96 -0.48
N LYS A 32 -0.62 4.58 -1.54
CA LYS A 32 -1.51 5.75 -1.45
C LYS A 32 -2.78 5.42 -0.66
N ARG A 33 -3.40 4.28 -0.95
CA ARG A 33 -4.61 3.81 -0.27
C ARG A 33 -4.37 3.61 1.22
N VAL A 34 -3.37 2.80 1.60
CA VAL A 34 -3.04 2.52 3.00
C VAL A 34 -2.73 3.82 3.74
N LYS A 35 -1.97 4.73 3.13
CA LYS A 35 -1.68 6.05 3.71
C LYS A 35 -2.96 6.84 4.00
N GLN A 36 -3.90 6.89 3.05
CA GLN A 36 -5.17 7.60 3.24
C GLN A 36 -6.04 6.94 4.32
N GLU A 37 -6.13 5.62 4.33
CA GLU A 37 -6.89 4.87 5.34
C GLU A 37 -6.35 5.13 6.75
N ILE A 38 -5.02 5.15 6.92
CA ILE A 38 -4.40 5.45 8.22
C ILE A 38 -4.67 6.89 8.68
N LEU A 39 -4.61 7.87 7.76
CA LEU A 39 -4.95 9.26 8.11
C LEU A 39 -6.41 9.37 8.57
N SER A 40 -7.34 8.78 7.82
CA SER A 40 -8.76 8.76 8.17
C SER A 40 -9.03 8.06 9.50
N LEU A 41 -8.31 6.97 9.79
CA LEU A 41 -8.40 6.27 11.06
C LEU A 41 -7.93 7.15 12.22
N VAL A 42 -6.79 7.82 12.06
CA VAL A 42 -6.24 8.72 13.09
C VAL A 42 -7.21 9.88 13.36
N GLU A 43 -7.75 10.51 12.32
CA GLU A 43 -8.76 11.57 12.47
C GLU A 43 -10.01 11.07 13.21
N SER A 44 -10.52 9.90 12.82
CA SER A 44 -11.69 9.29 13.45
C SER A 44 -11.44 8.95 14.93
N GLU A 45 -10.26 8.44 15.26
CA GLU A 45 -9.88 8.13 16.64
C GLU A 45 -9.66 9.38 17.49
N ILE A 46 -9.11 10.46 16.91
CA ILE A 46 -9.03 11.75 17.57
C ILE A 46 -10.43 12.26 17.93
N GLU A 47 -11.37 12.24 16.98
CA GLU A 47 -12.76 12.65 17.25
C GLU A 47 -13.45 11.73 18.28
N ARG A 48 -13.21 10.42 18.21
CA ARG A 48 -13.72 9.47 19.21
C ARG A 48 -13.18 9.81 20.61
N ILE A 49 -11.89 10.11 20.74
CA ILE A 49 -11.27 10.48 22.02
C ILE A 49 -11.81 11.81 22.53
N LYS A 50 -11.99 12.83 21.68
CA LYS A 50 -12.57 14.14 22.07
C LYS A 50 -13.97 13.99 22.65
N ASN A 51 -14.78 13.10 22.07
CA ASN A 51 -16.17 12.91 22.44
C ASN A 51 -16.37 11.96 23.65
N ASP A 52 -15.35 11.19 24.02
CA ASP A 52 -15.39 10.32 25.20
C ASP A 52 -14.97 11.09 26.47
N ALA A 53 -15.92 11.27 27.40
CA ALA A 53 -15.67 11.98 28.65
C ALA A 53 -14.52 11.40 29.50
N LYS A 54 -14.26 10.08 29.40
CA LYS A 54 -13.16 9.42 30.09
C LYS A 54 -11.83 9.58 29.38
N LEU A 55 -11.80 9.85 28.07
CA LEU A 55 -10.56 9.90 27.28
C LEU A 55 -10.18 11.29 26.83
N LYS A 56 -11.11 12.25 26.76
CA LYS A 56 -10.89 13.62 26.25
C LYS A 56 -9.71 14.35 26.89
N HIS A 57 -9.40 14.03 28.15
CA HIS A 57 -8.29 14.61 28.89
C HIS A 57 -6.90 14.22 28.35
N LEU A 58 -6.82 13.22 27.46
CA LEU A 58 -5.58 12.77 26.81
C LEU A 58 -5.15 13.67 25.65
N ILE A 59 -6.09 14.43 25.07
CA ILE A 59 -5.78 15.41 24.03
C ILE A 59 -5.31 16.69 24.73
N LYS A 60 -4.06 17.06 24.50
CA LYS A 60 -3.50 18.34 24.94
C LYS A 60 -3.85 19.38 23.88
N GLU A 61 -4.66 20.38 24.25
CA GLU A 61 -4.92 21.57 23.43
C GLU A 61 -3.67 22.45 23.29
#